data_AF-A0A9D6N0D3-F1
#
_entry.id   AF-A0A9D6N0D3-F1
#
_cell.length_a   1.000
_cell.length_b   1.000
_cell.length_c   1.000
_cell.angle_alpha   90.00
_cell.angle_beta   90.00
_cell.angle_gamma   90.00
#
_symmetry.space_group_name_H-M   'P 1'
#
loop_
_entity.id
_entity.type
_entity.pdbx_description
1 polymer ?
#
loop_
_entity_poly.entity_id
_entity_poly.type
_entity_poly.pdbx_seq_one_letter_code
_entity_poly.pdbx_strand_id
1 'polypeptide(L)'
;MQTPTTAQLRTAIEVLNKLGERLNTHAEHSVMQLAESPLGAHYAGRIEVGTIEQTTRIESVATQLKNWRDELLEQRRQCVSHHV
;
A
#
# COMPACT_ATOMS: atom_id res chain seq x y z
N MET A 1 -2.53 -19.97 -12.86
CA MET A 1 -2.12 -18.56 -12.60
C MET A 1 -0.70 -18.42 -13.10
N GLN A 2 -0.40 -17.43 -13.94
CA GLN A 2 0.96 -17.17 -14.42
C GLN A 2 1.73 -16.44 -13.31
N THR A 3 2.97 -16.86 -13.04
CA THR A 3 3.83 -16.18 -12.05
C THR A 3 4.13 -14.76 -12.55
N PRO A 4 3.87 -13.71 -11.75
CA PRO A 4 4.17 -12.34 -12.13
C PRO A 4 5.68 -12.09 -12.18
N THR A 5 6.07 -11.15 -13.02
CA THR A 5 7.46 -10.69 -13.11
C THR A 5 7.81 -9.78 -11.93
N THR A 6 9.10 -9.69 -11.60
CA THR A 6 9.60 -8.77 -10.56
C THR A 6 9.29 -7.30 -10.88
N ALA A 7 9.22 -6.94 -12.17
CA ALA A 7 8.80 -5.62 -12.63
C ALA A 7 7.32 -5.35 -12.33
N GLN A 8 6.43 -6.31 -12.63
CA GLN A 8 5.00 -6.21 -12.30
C GLN A 8 4.79 -6.07 -10.78
N LEU A 9 5.51 -6.86 -9.97
CA LEU A 9 5.45 -6.75 -8.51
C LEU A 9 5.95 -5.39 -8.01
N ARG A 10 7.04 -4.86 -8.56
CA ARG A 10 7.53 -3.52 -8.24
C ARG A 10 6.49 -2.45 -8.57
N THR A 11 5.89 -2.48 -9.75
CA THR A 11 4.86 -1.51 -10.16
C THR A 11 3.64 -1.60 -9.25
N ALA A 12 3.19 -2.81 -8.88
CA ALA A 12 2.08 -2.98 -7.96
C ALA A 12 2.37 -2.36 -6.58
N ILE A 13 3.58 -2.56 -6.04
CA ILE A 13 4.01 -1.93 -4.78
C ILE A 13 3.99 -0.39 -4.90
N GLU A 14 4.53 0.17 -5.98
CA GLU A 14 4.53 1.63 -6.21
C GLU A 14 3.11 2.20 -6.31
N VAL A 15 2.19 1.49 -6.96
CA VAL A 15 0.77 1.89 -7.06
C VAL A 15 0.09 1.85 -5.69
N LEU A 16 0.33 0.80 -4.90
CA LEU A 16 -0.23 0.67 -3.55
C LEU A 16 0.26 1.78 -2.62
N ASN A 17 1.56 2.10 -2.65
CA ASN A 17 2.11 3.20 -1.85
C ASN A 17 1.46 4.54 -2.22
N LYS A 18 1.35 4.84 -3.52
CA LYS A 18 0.67 6.05 -4.00
C LYS A 18 -0.81 6.09 -3.63
N LEU A 19 -1.48 4.94 -3.58
CA LEU A 19 -2.86 4.87 -3.11
C LEU A 19 -2.97 5.21 -1.62
N GLY A 20 -2.07 4.68 -0.79
CA GLY A 20 -2.00 5.02 0.63
C GLY A 20 -1.77 6.51 0.87
N GLU A 21 -0.82 7.12 0.16
CA GLU A 21 -0.56 8.56 0.20
C GLU A 21 -1.81 9.37 -0.17
N ARG A 22 -2.49 9.00 -1.26
CA ARG A 22 -3.71 9.70 -1.70
C ARG A 22 -4.86 9.58 -0.70
N LEU A 23 -5.00 8.45 -0.02
CA LEU A 23 -6.01 8.27 1.03
C LEU A 23 -5.72 9.18 2.22
N ASN A 24 -4.46 9.26 2.67
CA ASN A 24 -4.05 10.18 3.73
C ASN A 24 -4.33 11.65 3.36
N THR A 25 -3.90 12.08 2.18
CA THR A 25 -4.17 13.46 1.72
C THR A 25 -5.68 13.73 1.64
N HIS A 26 -6.47 12.78 1.12
CA HIS A 26 -7.92 12.94 1.05
C HIS A 26 -8.58 13.04 2.44
N ALA A 27 -8.10 12.27 3.41
CA ALA A 27 -8.57 12.31 4.78
C ALA A 27 -8.29 13.66 5.44
N GLU A 28 -7.06 14.17 5.30
CA GLU A 28 -6.66 15.49 5.80
C GLU A 28 -7.55 16.61 5.22
N HIS A 29 -7.74 16.61 3.90
CA HIS A 29 -8.63 17.57 3.23
C HIS A 29 -10.09 17.47 3.71
N SER A 30 -10.57 16.26 3.98
CA SER A 30 -11.95 16.04 4.44
C SER A 30 -12.12 16.48 5.90
N VAL A 31 -11.16 16.20 6.76
CA VAL A 31 -11.14 16.67 8.16
C VAL A 31 -11.09 18.20 8.21
N MET A 32 -10.28 18.84 7.36
CA MET A 32 -10.18 20.30 7.28
C MET A 32 -11.52 20.94 6.89
N GLN A 33 -12.23 20.40 5.89
CA GLN A 33 -13.56 20.89 5.51
C GLN A 33 -14.62 20.70 6.61
N LEU A 34 -14.49 19.63 7.40
CA LEU A 34 -15.41 19.35 8.50
C LEU A 34 -15.17 20.24 9.71
N ALA A 35 -13.93 20.70 9.96
CA ALA A 35 -13.60 21.61 11.04
C ALA A 35 -14.35 22.96 10.95
N GLU A 36 -14.87 23.32 9.78
CA GLU A 36 -15.70 24.49 9.55
C GLU A 36 -17.16 24.31 10.03
N SER A 37 -17.55 23.11 10.49
CA SER A 37 -18.90 22.76 10.93
C SER A 37 -18.95 22.25 12.38
N PRO A 38 -19.93 22.67 13.21
CA PRO A 38 -20.08 22.20 14.61
C PRO A 38 -20.27 20.68 14.77
N LEU A 39 -20.75 19.99 13.73
CA LEU A 39 -20.91 18.53 13.72
C LEU A 39 -19.63 17.80 13.22
N GLY A 40 -18.60 18.55 12.84
CA GLY A 40 -17.43 18.05 12.11
C GLY A 40 -16.53 17.10 12.90
N ALA A 41 -16.42 17.26 14.22
CA ALA A 41 -15.47 16.50 15.04
C ALA A 41 -15.75 14.98 15.03
N HIS A 42 -17.01 14.57 15.12
CA HIS A 42 -17.37 13.14 15.10
C HIS A 42 -17.16 12.52 13.71
N TYR A 43 -17.45 13.27 12.64
CA TYR A 43 -17.22 12.80 11.27
C TYR A 43 -15.72 12.74 10.94
N ALA A 44 -14.93 13.72 11.41
CA ALA A 44 -13.48 13.74 11.27
C ALA A 44 -12.84 12.50 11.90
N GLY A 45 -13.20 12.17 13.15
CA GLY A 45 -12.68 10.97 13.82
C GLY A 45 -13.00 9.66 13.08
N ARG A 46 -14.17 9.55 12.44
CA ARG A 46 -14.51 8.36 11.62
C ARG A 46 -13.67 8.28 10.35
N ILE A 47 -13.37 9.42 9.72
CA ILE A 47 -12.53 9.47 8.51
C ILE A 47 -11.10 9.08 8.86
N GLU A 48 -10.55 9.59 9.97
CA GLU A 48 -9.20 9.24 10.42
C GLU A 48 -9.07 7.74 10.68
N VAL A 49 -9.96 7.16 11.49
CA VAL A 49 -9.93 5.72 11.82
C VAL A 49 -10.06 4.87 10.56
N GLY A 50 -11.00 5.20 9.66
CA GLY A 50 -11.17 4.48 8.40
C GLY A 50 -9.95 4.56 7.49
N THR A 51 -9.31 5.73 7.44
CA THR A 51 -8.10 5.95 6.65
C THR A 51 -6.92 5.15 7.19
N ILE A 52 -6.72 5.13 8.51
CA ILE A 52 -5.69 4.31 9.17
C ILE A 52 -5.91 2.82 8.86
N GLU A 53 -7.14 2.33 8.95
CA GLU A 53 -7.46 0.93 8.65
C GLU A 53 -7.11 0.58 7.19
N GLN A 54 -7.48 1.47 6.25
CA GLN A 54 -7.23 1.28 4.84
C GLN A 54 -5.73 1.33 4.50
N THR A 55 -5.00 2.31 5.02
CA THR A 55 -3.55 2.46 4.76
C THR A 55 -2.76 1.32 5.38
N THR A 56 -3.13 0.86 6.59
CA THR A 56 -2.54 -0.34 7.22
C THR A 56 -2.73 -1.59 6.35
N ARG A 57 -3.91 -1.79 5.76
CA ARG A 57 -4.16 -2.92 4.85
C ARG A 57 -3.31 -2.82 3.58
N ILE A 58 -3.20 -1.62 3.00
CA ILE A 58 -2.37 -1.36 1.83
C ILE A 58 -0.91 -1.69 2.12
N GLU A 59 -0.37 -1.23 3.25
CA GLU A 59 1.01 -1.51 3.68
C GLU A 59 1.24 -3.02 3.88
N SER A 60 0.28 -3.73 4.46
CA SER A 60 0.36 -5.18 4.61
C SER A 60 0.48 -5.89 3.26
N VAL A 61 -0.35 -5.54 2.28
CA VAL A 61 -0.29 -6.11 0.93
C VAL A 61 1.01 -5.72 0.24
N ALA A 62 1.45 -4.46 0.33
CA ALA A 62 2.72 -4.02 -0.24
C ALA A 62 3.90 -4.80 0.33
N THR A 63 3.87 -5.11 1.63
CA THR A 63 4.89 -5.94 2.30
C THR A 63 4.87 -7.38 1.77
N GLN A 64 3.69 -7.98 1.58
CA GLN A 64 3.57 -9.32 1.01
C GLN A 64 4.14 -9.38 -0.42
N LEU A 65 3.82 -8.38 -1.25
CA LEU A 65 4.35 -8.30 -2.62
C LEU A 65 5.87 -8.09 -2.65
N LYS A 66 6.41 -7.34 -1.69
CA LYS A 66 7.86 -7.15 -1.53
C LYS A 66 8.54 -8.48 -1.20
N ASN A 67 8.02 -9.22 -0.22
CA ASN A 67 8.55 -10.52 0.17
C ASN A 67 8.53 -11.50 -1.02
N TRP A 68 7.41 -11.56 -1.74
CA TRP A 68 7.31 -12.41 -2.92
C TRP A 68 8.31 -12.05 -4.01
N ARG A 69 8.52 -10.75 -4.27
CA ARG A 69 9.53 -10.29 -5.23
C ARG A 69 10.93 -10.71 -4.79
N ASP A 70 11.24 -10.60 -3.51
CA ASP A 70 12.56 -10.93 -2.97
C ASP A 70 12.82 -12.44 -3.04
N GLU A 71 11.80 -13.27 -2.80
CA GLU A 71 11.83 -14.72 -3.02
C GLU A 71 12.10 -15.09 -4.49
N LEU A 72 11.41 -14.43 -5.45
CA LEU A 72 11.63 -14.68 -6.88
C LEU A 72 13.06 -14.31 -7.32
N LEU A 73 13.62 -13.23 -6.77
CA LEU A 73 15.01 -12.84 -7.05
C LEU A 73 16.00 -13.87 -6.51
N GLU A 74 15.73 -14.42 -5.32
CA GLU A 74 16.57 -15.45 -4.72
C GLU A 74 16.50 -16.77 -5.50
N GLN A 75 15.30 -17.22 -5.88
CA GLN A 75 15.15 -18.39 -6.75
C GLN A 75 15.93 -18.24 -8.06
N ARG A 76 15.89 -17.05 -8.67
CA ARG A 76 16.67 -16.79 -9.89
C ARG A 76 18.17 -16.91 -9.66
N ARG A 77 18.70 -16.37 -8.56
CA ARG A 77 20.12 -16.49 -8.20
C ARG A 77 20.53 -17.96 -8.00
N GLN A 78 19.71 -18.72 -7.29
CA GLN A 78 19.96 -20.14 -7.04
C GLN A 78 19.92 -20.96 -8.34
N CYS A 79 18.95 -20.72 -9.22
CA CYS A 79 18.92 -21.38 -10.52
C CYS A 79 20.19 -21.10 -11.33
N VAL A 80 20.68 -19.85 -11.35
CA VAL A 80 21.94 -19.52 -12.05
C VAL A 80 23.12 -20.26 -11.43
N SER A 81 23.23 -20.32 -10.09
CA SER A 81 24.35 -21.00 -9.41
C SER A 81 24.41 -22.52 -9.66
N HIS A 82 23.28 -23.17 -9.95
CA HIS A 82 23.24 -24.62 -10.21
C HIS A 82 23.48 -24.99 -11.70
N HIS A 83 23.56 -23.99 -12.59
CA HIS A 83 23.79 -24.17 -14.02
C HIS A 83 25.22 -23.78 -14.46
N VAL A 84 26.17 -23.60 -13.51
CA VAL A 84 27.59 -23.32 -13.77
C VAL A 84 28.44 -24.56 -13.53
#